data_AF-A0AAV2QCA2-F1
#
_entry.id   AF-A0AAV2QCA2-F1
#
_cell.length_a   1.000
_cell.length_b   1.000
_cell.length_c   1.000
_cell.angle_alpha   90.00
_cell.angle_beta   90.00
_cell.angle_gamma   90.00
#
_symmetry.space_group_name_H-M   'P 1'
#
loop_
_entity.id
_entity.type
_entity.pdbx_description
1 polymer ?
#
loop_
_entity_poly.entity_id
_entity_poly.type
_entity_poly.pdbx_seq_one_letter_code
_entity_poly.pdbx_strand_id
1 'polypeptide(L)'
;MEIIKIVLPRVLETAAEKAVIEMDKRLAPEYDARKVARTEGRRYCDPMVLTYQAERMPEQIRLKVGGVTLPQMAVYEEFARNIPGFLPITDHDSMFIPKPVPIANKSDRQSYGTRRCCD
;
A
#
# COMPACT_ATOMS: atom_id res chain seq x y z
N MET A 1 -1.41 35.33 14.07
CA MET A 1 -1.12 33.88 14.09
C MET A 1 -2.39 33.01 14.07
N GLU A 2 -3.57 33.50 14.49
CA GLU A 2 -4.80 32.68 14.54
C GLU A 2 -5.37 32.31 13.17
N ILE A 3 -5.34 33.23 12.19
CA ILE A 3 -5.86 32.97 10.84
C ILE A 3 -5.14 31.77 10.17
N ILE A 4 -3.82 31.63 10.39
CA ILE A 4 -3.03 30.53 9.82
C ILE A 4 -3.48 29.18 10.37
N LYS A 5 -3.86 29.09 11.65
CA LYS A 5 -4.33 27.85 12.29
C LYS A 5 -5.65 27.34 11.72
N ILE A 6 -6.46 28.22 11.13
CA ILE A 6 -7.76 27.88 10.55
C ILE A 6 -7.64 27.61 9.04
N VAL A 7 -6.89 28.46 8.34
CA VAL A 7 -6.82 28.41 6.87
C VAL A 7 -5.91 27.27 6.38
N LEU A 8 -4.78 27.03 7.03
CA LEU A 8 -3.80 26.04 6.55
C LEU A 8 -4.38 24.60 6.53
N PRO A 9 -5.05 24.09 7.57
CA PRO A 9 -5.66 22.76 7.53
C PRO A 9 -6.69 22.63 6.42
N ARG A 10 -7.48 23.67 6.13
CA ARG A 10 -8.49 23.63 5.06
C ARG A 10 -7.88 23.49 3.68
N VAL A 11 -6.77 24.18 3.43
CA VAL A 11 -6.01 24.05 2.18
C VAL A 11 -5.36 22.66 2.08
N LEU A 12 -4.82 22.14 3.19
CA LEU A 12 -4.23 20.80 3.25
C LEU A 12 -5.28 19.70 3.03
N GLU A 13 -6.49 19.85 3.56
CA GLU A 13 -7.64 18.95 3.31
C GLU A 13 -7.97 18.90 1.82
N THR A 14 -8.17 20.06 1.18
CA THR A 14 -8.44 20.13 -0.27
C THR A 14 -7.29 19.57 -1.11
N ALA A 15 -6.03 19.80 -0.69
CA ALA A 15 -4.87 19.24 -1.38
C ALA A 15 -4.80 17.71 -1.24
N ALA A 16 -5.11 17.17 -0.06
CA ALA A 16 -5.13 15.74 0.20
C ALA A 16 -6.22 15.03 -0.62
N GLU A 17 -7.44 15.59 -0.67
CA GLU A 17 -8.54 15.06 -1.48
C GLU A 17 -8.15 14.98 -2.98
N LYS A 18 -7.51 16.03 -3.50
CA LYS A 18 -7.02 16.05 -4.88
C LYS A 18 -5.88 15.06 -5.11
N ALA A 19 -4.97 14.92 -4.14
CA ALA A 19 -3.85 14.00 -4.23
C ALA A 19 -4.32 12.55 -4.34
N VAL A 20 -5.36 12.15 -3.61
CA VAL A 20 -5.93 10.79 -3.71
C VAL A 20 -6.41 10.50 -5.13
N ILE A 21 -7.18 11.40 -5.73
CA ILE A 21 -7.70 11.24 -7.09
C ILE A 21 -6.56 11.12 -8.11
N GLU A 22 -5.52 11.95 -7.96
CA GLU A 22 -4.38 11.94 -8.88
C GLU A 22 -3.52 10.69 -8.72
N MET A 23 -3.34 10.22 -7.48
CA MET A 23 -2.67 8.96 -7.19
C MET A 23 -3.40 7.78 -7.81
N ASP A 24 -4.73 7.72 -7.73
CA ASP A 24 -5.51 6.65 -8.34
C ASP A 24 -5.37 6.60 -9.87
N LYS A 25 -5.39 7.77 -10.53
CA LYS A 25 -5.13 7.85 -11.98
C LYS A 25 -3.72 7.37 -12.33
N ARG A 26 -2.73 7.79 -11.56
CA ARG A 26 -1.32 7.42 -11.79
C ARG A 26 -1.10 5.92 -11.57
N LEU A 27 -1.83 5.30 -10.64
CA LEU A 27 -1.75 3.88 -10.32
C LEU A 27 -2.65 3.00 -11.20
N ALA A 28 -3.55 3.57 -12.01
CA ALA A 28 -4.39 2.84 -12.96
C ALA A 28 -3.64 1.77 -13.78
N PRO A 29 -2.50 2.05 -14.44
CA PRO A 29 -1.77 1.02 -15.19
C PRO A 29 -1.26 -0.13 -14.30
N GLU A 30 -0.88 0.16 -13.06
CA GLU A 30 -0.44 -0.85 -12.08
C GLU A 30 -1.61 -1.75 -11.64
N TYR A 31 -2.79 -1.16 -11.44
CA TYR A 31 -4.01 -1.90 -11.12
C TYR A 31 -4.42 -2.81 -12.29
N ASP A 32 -4.34 -2.31 -13.51
CA ASP A 32 -4.67 -3.07 -14.72
C ASP A 32 -3.68 -4.21 -14.95
N ALA A 33 -2.37 -3.97 -14.80
CA ALA A 33 -1.35 -5.02 -14.92
C ALA A 33 -1.59 -6.16 -13.91
N ARG A 34 -1.98 -5.84 -12.68
CA ARG A 34 -2.37 -6.82 -11.65
C ARG A 34 -3.69 -7.51 -11.95
N LYS A 35 -4.64 -6.83 -12.59
CA LYS A 35 -5.91 -7.41 -13.03
C LYS A 35 -5.69 -8.41 -14.17
N VAL A 36 -4.89 -8.07 -15.17
CA VAL A 36 -4.53 -8.93 -16.30
C VAL A 36 -3.83 -10.21 -15.82
N ALA A 37 -2.85 -10.10 -14.92
CA ALA A 37 -2.21 -11.26 -14.33
C ALA A 37 -3.21 -12.18 -13.60
N ARG A 38 -4.17 -11.61 -12.85
CA ARG A 38 -5.23 -12.39 -12.19
C ARG A 38 -6.15 -13.08 -13.19
N THR A 39 -6.52 -12.42 -14.28
CA THR A 39 -7.35 -13.04 -15.34
C THR A 39 -6.61 -14.17 -16.05
N GLU A 40 -5.29 -14.09 -16.14
CA GLU A 40 -4.41 -15.12 -16.69
C GLU A 40 -4.07 -16.23 -15.66
N GLY A 41 -4.61 -16.15 -14.43
CA GLY A 41 -4.37 -17.13 -13.38
C GLY A 41 -2.95 -17.12 -12.81
N ARG A 42 -2.18 -16.05 -13.04
CA ARG A 42 -0.82 -15.87 -12.54
C ARG A 42 -0.71 -14.71 -11.55
N ARG A 43 0.35 -14.71 -10.73
CA ARG A 43 0.65 -13.60 -9.84
C ARG A 43 1.40 -12.52 -10.61
N TYR A 44 1.01 -11.26 -10.43
CA TYR A 44 1.77 -10.14 -10.96
C TYR A 44 3.07 -10.00 -10.17
N CYS A 45 4.20 -10.15 -10.86
CA CYS A 45 5.53 -9.86 -10.35
C CYS A 45 6.19 -8.94 -11.36
N ASP A 46 6.73 -7.81 -10.89
CA ASP A 46 7.51 -6.93 -11.75
C ASP A 46 8.87 -7.60 -12.04
N PRO A 47 9.19 -7.88 -13.32
CA PRO A 47 10.42 -8.58 -13.69
C PRO A 47 11.70 -7.80 -13.34
N MET A 48 11.67 -6.46 -13.36
CA MET A 48 12.82 -5.65 -12.98
C MET A 48 13.06 -5.68 -11.47
N VAL A 49 11.98 -5.62 -10.70
CA VAL A 49 12.06 -5.67 -9.23
C VAL A 49 12.48 -7.07 -8.76
N LEU A 50 11.97 -8.12 -9.40
CA LEU A 50 12.28 -9.50 -9.04
C LEU A 50 13.76 -9.85 -9.26
N THR A 51 14.30 -9.45 -10.41
CA THR A 51 15.72 -9.67 -10.75
C THR A 51 16.63 -8.87 -9.82
N TYR A 52 16.36 -7.58 -9.60
CA TYR A 52 17.13 -6.75 -8.68
C TYR A 52 17.16 -7.30 -7.25
N GLN A 53 16.02 -7.81 -6.77
CA GLN A 53 15.93 -8.39 -5.44
C GLN A 53 16.58 -9.77 -5.31
N ALA A 54 16.60 -10.56 -6.37
CA ALA A 54 17.27 -11.85 -6.38
C ALA A 54 18.79 -11.69 -6.42
N GLU A 55 19.29 -10.73 -7.19
CA GLU A 55 20.73 -10.60 -7.48
C GLU A 55 21.47 -9.67 -6.52
N ARG A 56 20.81 -8.63 -5.98
CA ARG A 56 21.52 -7.53 -5.29
C ARG A 56 21.08 -7.29 -3.84
N MET A 57 20.00 -7.91 -3.38
CA MET A 57 19.43 -7.64 -2.05
C MET A 57 19.74 -8.75 -1.03
N PRO A 58 20.23 -8.40 0.18
CA PRO A 58 20.42 -9.35 1.27
C PRO A 58 19.12 -10.02 1.70
N GLU A 59 19.21 -11.30 2.08
CA GLU A 59 18.07 -12.18 2.43
C GLU A 59 17.13 -11.58 3.49
N GLN A 60 17.65 -10.78 4.43
CA GLN A 60 16.91 -10.20 5.56
C GLN A 60 15.99 -9.03 5.18
N ILE A 61 16.35 -8.26 4.15
CA ILE A 61 15.59 -7.08 3.70
C ILE A 61 14.94 -7.28 2.33
N ARG A 62 15.17 -8.44 1.71
CA ARG A 62 14.57 -8.83 0.44
C ARG A 62 13.03 -8.85 0.57
N LEU A 63 12.34 -8.15 -0.33
CA LEU A 63 10.88 -8.19 -0.37
C LEU A 63 10.45 -9.61 -0.79
N LYS A 64 9.53 -10.18 -0.02
CA LYS A 64 9.04 -11.52 -0.28
C LYS A 64 7.92 -11.45 -1.32
N VAL A 65 7.97 -12.34 -2.31
CA VAL A 65 6.91 -12.48 -3.31
C VAL A 65 5.66 -13.00 -2.62
N GLY A 66 4.55 -12.27 -2.72
CA GLY A 66 3.26 -12.69 -2.14
C GLY A 66 2.76 -11.84 -0.96
N GLY A 67 3.44 -10.74 -0.61
CA GLY A 67 2.93 -9.78 0.38
C GLY A 67 4.01 -9.27 1.31
N VAL A 68 3.80 -8.06 1.82
CA VAL A 68 4.67 -7.41 2.80
C VAL A 68 4.19 -7.79 4.21
N THR A 69 5.11 -7.97 5.16
CA THR A 69 4.73 -8.31 6.54
C THR A 69 4.04 -7.13 7.24
N LEU A 70 3.12 -7.40 8.16
CA LEU A 70 2.43 -6.35 8.94
C LEU A 70 3.38 -5.33 9.61
N PRO A 71 4.51 -5.73 10.25
CA PRO A 71 5.45 -4.76 10.80
C PRO A 71 6.12 -3.87 9.74
N GLN A 72 6.32 -4.36 8.52
CA GLN A 72 6.84 -3.54 7.42
C GLN A 72 5.79 -2.54 6.90
N MET A 73 4.50 -2.77 7.17
CA MET A 73 3.42 -1.83 6.85
C MET A 73 3.24 -0.72 7.90
N ALA A 74 3.86 -0.84 9.08
CA ALA A 74 3.69 0.12 10.18
C ALA A 74 3.97 1.57 9.76
N VAL A 75 4.91 1.78 8.84
CA VAL A 75 5.25 3.11 8.29
C VAL A 75 4.08 3.71 7.51
N TYR A 76 3.37 2.92 6.71
CA TYR A 76 2.19 3.39 5.98
C TYR A 76 1.02 3.68 6.92
N GLU A 77 0.86 2.89 7.97
CA GLU A 77 -0.13 3.17 9.01
C GLU A 77 0.21 4.45 9.79
N GLU A 78 1.49 4.73 10.03
CA GLU A 78 1.93 5.97 10.68
C GLU A 78 1.62 7.20 9.83
N PHE A 79 1.81 7.14 8.51
CA PHE A 79 1.40 8.22 7.61
C PHE A 79 -0.11 8.50 7.65
N ALA A 80 -0.93 7.47 7.87
CA ALA A 80 -2.37 7.64 8.04
C ALA A 80 -2.72 8.23 9.42
N ARG A 81 -1.97 7.88 10.47
CA ARG A 81 -2.20 8.36 11.84
C ARG A 81 -1.73 9.80 12.07
N ASN A 82 -0.61 10.20 11.47
CA ASN A 82 0.07 11.47 11.74
C ASN A 82 0.11 12.36 10.48
N ILE A 83 -0.98 13.08 10.22
CA ILE A 83 -1.01 14.08 9.13
C ILE A 83 -0.46 15.41 9.65
N PRO A 84 0.61 15.97 9.04
CA PRO A 84 1.17 17.24 9.45
C PRO A 84 0.13 18.37 9.45
N GLY A 85 0.07 19.15 10.52
CA GLY A 85 -0.90 20.25 10.67
C GLY A 85 -2.28 19.82 11.17
N PHE A 86 -2.50 18.53 11.44
CA PHE A 86 -3.69 17.99 12.08
C PHE A 86 -3.33 17.29 13.39
N LEU A 87 -4.33 17.11 14.25
CA LEU A 87 -4.18 16.28 15.44
C LEU A 87 -4.03 14.81 15.00
N PRO A 88 -3.12 14.05 15.62
CA PRO A 88 -3.00 12.62 15.38
C PRO A 88 -4.32 11.89 15.62
N ILE A 89 -4.61 10.92 14.77
CA ILE A 89 -5.80 10.08 14.92
C ILE A 89 -5.57 9.14 16.11
N THR A 90 -6.42 9.22 17.13
CA THR A 90 -6.37 8.32 18.29
C THR A 90 -7.19 7.05 18.06
N ASP A 91 -6.96 6.00 18.87
CA ASP A 91 -7.71 4.74 18.75
C ASP A 91 -9.22 4.92 18.87
N HIS A 92 -9.68 5.95 19.59
CA HIS A 92 -11.10 6.30 19.71
C HIS A 92 -11.68 6.81 18.37
N ASP A 93 -10.90 7.58 17.62
CA ASP A 93 -11.30 8.13 16.31
C ASP A 93 -11.19 7.09 15.19
N SER A 94 -10.36 6.06 15.38
CA SER A 94 -10.21 4.93 14.45
C SER A 94 -11.49 4.11 14.26
N MET A 95 -12.47 4.23 15.18
CA MET A 95 -13.77 3.56 15.08
C MET A 95 -14.64 4.06 13.91
N PHE A 96 -14.38 5.28 13.42
CA PHE A 96 -15.10 5.88 12.29
C PHE A 96 -14.35 5.75 10.96
N ILE A 97 -13.12 5.25 11.00
CA ILE A 97 -12.32 4.98 9.80
C ILE A 97 -12.72 3.57 9.32
N PRO A 98 -13.11 3.39 8.05
CA PRO A 98 -13.33 2.06 7.49
C PRO A 98 -12.10 1.20 7.79
N LYS A 99 -12.31 0.11 8.54
CA LYS A 99 -11.22 -0.80 8.91
C LYS A 99 -10.42 -1.11 7.64
N PRO A 100 -9.08 -0.93 7.64
CA PRO A 100 -8.28 -1.28 6.49
C PRO A 100 -8.66 -2.70 6.10
N VAL A 101 -9.07 -2.87 4.84
CA VAL A 101 -9.43 -4.19 4.30
C VAL A 101 -8.28 -5.10 4.69
N PRO A 102 -8.51 -6.15 5.49
CA PRO A 102 -7.43 -7.02 5.90
C PRO A 102 -6.77 -7.46 4.60
N ILE A 103 -5.49 -7.10 4.43
CA ILE A 103 -4.64 -7.72 3.42
C ILE A 103 -4.65 -9.15 3.86
N ALA A 104 -5.55 -9.91 3.25
CA ALA A 104 -5.77 -11.27 3.61
C ALA A 104 -4.48 -11.96 3.17
N ASN A 105 -3.57 -12.11 4.13
CA ASN A 105 -2.72 -13.27 4.24
C ASN A 105 -3.69 -14.44 4.49
N LYS A 106 -4.54 -14.73 3.50
CA LYS A 106 -4.91 -16.10 3.26
C LYS A 106 -3.57 -16.73 3.01
N SER A 107 -3.12 -17.47 4.02
CA SER A 107 -2.75 -18.84 3.79
C SER A 107 -3.67 -19.47 2.73
N ASP A 108 -3.54 -19.07 1.47
CA ASP A 108 -3.80 -19.89 0.30
C ASP A 108 -2.64 -20.90 0.26
N ARG A 109 -2.57 -21.67 1.36
CA ARG A 109 -2.01 -23.00 1.44
C ARG A 109 -3.04 -24.04 1.00
N GLN A 110 -4.12 -23.63 0.33
CA GLN A 110 -4.96 -24.56 -0.43
C GLN A 110 -4.67 -24.40 -1.92
N SER A 111 -3.76 -25.26 -2.38
CA SER A 111 -3.82 -25.91 -3.69
C SER A 111 -3.56 -25.09 -4.97
N TYR A 112 -2.75 -24.04 -4.91
CA TYR A 112 -2.03 -23.56 -6.11
C TYR A 112 -0.60 -24.06 -5.99
N GLY A 113 -0.40 -25.35 -6.25
CA GLY A 113 0.91 -25.98 -6.21
C GLY A 113 1.91 -25.15 -7.01
N THR A 114 3.02 -24.76 -6.39
CA THR A 114 4.33 -24.54 -7.01
C THR A 114 4.36 -23.94 -8.41
N ARG A 115 3.43 -23.04 -8.78
CA ARG A 115 3.48 -22.37 -10.08
C ARG A 115 4.52 -21.28 -9.96
N ARG A 116 5.75 -21.70 -10.28
CA ARG A 116 6.91 -20.90 -10.62
C ARG A 116 6.43 -19.57 -11.19
N CYS A 117 6.70 -18.49 -10.45
CA CYS A 117 6.41 -17.14 -10.93
C CYS A 117 7.26 -16.77 -12.16
N CYS A 118 8.26 -17.59 -12.47
CA CYS A 118 9.05 -17.59 -13.70
C CYS A 118 9.51 -19.04 -13.94
N ASP A 119 9.20 -19.63 -15.09
CA ASP A 119 10.20 -20.51 -15.72
C ASP A 119 11.35 -19.61 -16.21
#